data_AF-A0A318CZH5-F1
#
_entry.id   AF-A0A318CZH5-F1
#
_cell.length_a   1.000
_cell.length_b   1.000
_cell.length_c   1.000
_cell.angle_alpha   90.00
_cell.angle_beta   90.00
_cell.angle_gamma   90.00
#
_symmetry.space_group_name_H-M   'P 1'
#
loop_
_entity.id
_entity.type
_entity.pdbx_description
1 polymer ?
#
loop_
_entity_poly.entity_id
_entity_poly.type
_entity_poly.pdbx_seq_one_letter_code
_entity_poly.pdbx_strand_id
1 'polypeptide(L)'
;MSLLIQYWGKLFFSKSLMKSTIYLESIDPKRNRHRWYRIDAKLTLFGGVVRREWGRIGQKGRWVQHDVESYQEAIFQINRIVRTRKKHGYKVLRSSVSLLKSKTETPLE
;
A
#
# COMPACT_ATOMS: atom_id res chain seq x y z
N MET A 1 25.84 22.45 18.76
CA MET A 1 25.45 21.02 18.86
C MET A 1 23.92 20.84 18.97
N SER A 2 23.12 21.35 18.02
CA SER A 2 21.64 21.23 18.07
C SER A 2 20.98 21.23 16.69
N LEU A 3 21.60 20.57 15.71
CA LEU A 3 20.99 20.36 14.38
C LEU A 3 20.73 18.88 14.09
N LEU A 4 21.45 17.96 14.78
CA LEU A 4 21.26 16.53 14.59
C LEU A 4 19.93 16.03 15.20
N ILE A 5 19.54 16.51 16.38
CA ILE A 5 18.29 16.05 17.05
C ILE A 5 17.04 16.41 16.22
N GLN A 6 17.04 17.57 15.56
CA GLN A 6 15.96 17.99 14.65
C GLN A 6 15.89 17.13 13.38
N TYR A 7 17.04 16.71 12.85
CA TYR A 7 17.15 15.97 11.60
C TYR A 7 16.73 14.50 11.77
N TRP A 8 17.21 13.83 12.83
CA TRP A 8 16.85 12.45 13.13
C TRP A 8 15.38 12.31 13.52
N GLY A 9 14.81 13.27 14.26
CA GLY A 9 13.38 13.29 14.58
C GLY A 9 12.49 13.34 13.33
N LYS A 10 12.77 14.25 12.39
CA LYS A 10 12.03 14.33 11.13
C LYS A 10 12.19 13.07 10.26
N LEU A 11 13.40 12.50 10.16
CA LEU A 11 13.65 11.27 9.41
C LEU A 11 12.94 10.05 10.01
N PHE A 12 12.89 9.94 11.33
CA PHE A 12 12.25 8.82 12.02
C PHE A 12 10.71 8.91 11.95
N PHE A 13 10.13 10.10 12.17
CA PHE A 13 8.69 10.33 11.95
C PHE A 13 8.29 10.16 10.47
N SER A 14 9.17 10.53 9.52
CA SER A 14 8.92 10.42 8.07
C SER A 14 8.83 8.96 7.59
N LYS A 15 9.64 8.04 8.15
CA LYS A 15 9.58 6.62 7.80
C LYS A 15 8.25 5.94 8.17
N SER A 16 7.58 6.42 9.23
CA SER A 16 6.26 5.93 9.67
C SER A 16 5.15 6.15 8.63
N LEU A 17 5.31 7.12 7.71
CA LEU A 17 4.30 7.49 6.72
C LEU A 17 4.42 6.74 5.37
N MET A 18 5.43 5.90 5.19
CA MET A 18 5.63 5.15 3.94
C MET A 18 4.65 3.97 3.85
N LYS A 19 3.54 4.19 3.15
CA LYS A 19 2.45 3.24 2.98
C LYS A 19 1.85 3.34 1.58
N SER A 20 1.47 2.21 1.01
CA SER A 20 0.67 2.17 -0.21
C SER A 20 -0.52 1.25 0.00
N THR A 21 -1.70 1.66 -0.45
CA THR A 21 -2.92 0.87 -0.37
C THR A 21 -3.63 0.88 -1.72
N ILE A 22 -4.02 -0.29 -2.21
CA ILE A 22 -4.80 -0.45 -3.43
C ILE A 22 -6.05 -1.26 -3.10
N TYR A 23 -7.21 -0.71 -3.49
CA TYR A 23 -8.51 -1.34 -3.38
C TYR A 23 -9.01 -1.70 -4.78
N LEU A 24 -9.42 -2.96 -4.94
CA LEU A 24 -9.91 -3.53 -6.18
C LEU A 24 -11.25 -4.21 -5.94
N GLU A 25 -12.07 -4.24 -6.98
CA GLU A 25 -13.32 -5.01 -7.00
C GLU A 25 -13.45 -5.84 -8.26
N SER A 26 -14.13 -6.98 -8.15
CA SER A 26 -14.53 -7.80 -9.28
C SER A 26 -16.02 -8.07 -9.17
N ILE A 27 -16.77 -7.52 -10.13
CA ILE A 27 -18.22 -7.62 -10.23
C ILE A 27 -18.54 -8.24 -11.59
N ASP A 28 -19.11 -9.44 -11.59
CA ASP A 28 -19.57 -10.18 -12.75
C ASP A 28 -20.84 -10.98 -12.34
N PRO A 29 -22.05 -10.42 -12.58
CA PRO A 29 -23.31 -11.04 -12.19
C PRO A 29 -23.54 -12.40 -12.86
N LYS A 30 -23.11 -12.57 -14.12
CA LYS A 30 -23.26 -13.82 -14.87
C LYS A 30 -22.50 -14.98 -14.22
N ARG A 31 -21.47 -14.68 -13.43
CA ARG A 31 -20.67 -15.66 -12.68
C ARG A 31 -20.87 -15.60 -11.17
N ASN A 32 -21.93 -14.95 -10.67
CA ASN A 32 -22.18 -14.71 -9.24
C ASN A 32 -20.93 -14.20 -8.49
N ARG A 33 -20.19 -13.28 -9.13
CA ARG A 33 -18.95 -12.73 -8.63
C ARG A 33 -19.20 -11.30 -8.14
N HIS A 34 -19.10 -11.11 -6.84
CA HIS A 34 -19.23 -9.80 -6.19
C HIS A 34 -18.20 -9.73 -5.05
N ARG A 35 -16.95 -9.43 -5.40
CA ARG A 35 -15.79 -9.55 -4.50
C ARG A 35 -14.96 -8.28 -4.45
N TRP A 36 -14.37 -8.01 -3.29
CA TRP A 36 -13.39 -6.96 -3.08
C TRP A 36 -12.02 -7.55 -2.73
N TYR A 37 -10.98 -6.77 -2.99
CA TYR A 37 -9.60 -7.08 -2.66
C TYR A 37 -8.90 -5.80 -2.21
N ARG A 38 -8.15 -5.86 -1.12
CA ARG A 38 -7.31 -4.76 -0.61
C ARG A 38 -5.89 -5.23 -0.45
N ILE A 39 -4.94 -4.40 -0.85
CA ILE A 39 -3.51 -4.67 -0.73
C ILE A 39 -2.88 -3.46 -0.06
N ASP A 40 -2.20 -3.66 1.06
CA ASP A 40 -1.44 -2.65 1.79
C ASP A 40 0.04 -3.02 1.77
N ALA A 41 0.92 -2.09 1.41
CA ALA A 41 2.37 -2.16 1.63
C ALA A 41 2.71 -1.12 2.68
N LYS A 42 3.56 -1.47 3.64
CA LYS A 42 4.03 -0.55 4.69
C LYS A 42 5.51 -0.78 4.93
N LEU A 43 6.24 0.30 5.22
CA LEU A 43 7.57 0.20 5.79
C LEU A 43 7.44 -0.25 7.26
N THR A 44 8.39 -1.09 7.71
CA THR A 44 8.55 -1.48 9.11
C THR A 44 9.99 -1.21 9.55
N LEU A 45 10.27 -1.40 10.85
CA LEU A 45 11.64 -1.26 11.37
C LEU A 45 12.62 -2.27 10.77
N PHE A 46 12.12 -3.42 10.30
CA PHE A 46 12.92 -4.54 9.81
C PHE A 46 12.83 -4.75 8.30
N GLY A 47 12.19 -3.84 7.56
CA GLY A 47 12.00 -3.98 6.12
C GLY A 47 10.65 -3.45 5.66
N GLY A 48 9.91 -4.26 4.90
CA GLY A 48 8.55 -3.96 4.47
C GLY A 48 7.58 -5.07 4.81
N VAL A 49 6.29 -4.77 4.72
CA VAL A 49 5.22 -5.78 4.82
C VAL A 49 4.18 -5.57 3.74
N VAL A 50 3.63 -6.68 3.24
CA VAL A 50 2.49 -6.69 2.31
C VAL A 50 1.33 -7.42 2.96
N ARG A 51 0.27 -6.68 3.30
CA ARG A 51 -1.00 -7.23 3.78
C ARG A 51 -2.00 -7.30 2.64
N ARG A 52 -2.64 -8.45 2.48
CA ARG A 52 -3.69 -8.70 1.49
C ARG A 52 -4.97 -9.04 2.22
N GLU A 53 -6.07 -8.44 1.81
CA GLU A 53 -7.40 -8.73 2.34
C GLU A 53 -8.38 -8.95 1.19
N TRP A 54 -9.34 -9.84 1.37
CA TRP A 54 -10.32 -10.15 0.33
C TRP A 54 -11.61 -10.70 0.92
N GLY A 55 -12.71 -10.49 0.22
CA GLY A 55 -14.02 -10.97 0.65
C GLY A 55 -15.10 -10.79 -0.40
N ARG A 56 -16.32 -11.21 -0.08
CA ARG A 56 -17.51 -10.78 -0.82
C ARG A 56 -17.87 -9.35 -0.39
N ILE A 57 -18.34 -8.53 -1.32
CA ILE A 57 -18.78 -7.16 -1.00
C ILE A 57 -19.99 -7.25 -0.06
N GLY A 58 -19.99 -6.42 1.00
CA GLY A 58 -20.96 -6.46 2.09
C GLY A 58 -20.66 -7.51 3.18
N GLN A 59 -19.54 -8.23 3.10
CA GLN A 59 -19.18 -9.29 4.06
C GLN A 59 -17.77 -9.08 4.62
N LYS A 60 -17.53 -9.61 5.82
CA LYS A 60 -16.19 -9.63 6.44
C LYS A 60 -15.21 -10.41 5.55
N GLY A 61 -14.03 -9.84 5.34
CA GLY A 61 -12.98 -10.45 4.56
C GLY A 61 -12.09 -11.40 5.36
N ARG A 62 -11.23 -12.12 4.64
CA ARG A 62 -10.03 -12.77 5.17
C ARG A 62 -8.82 -11.91 4.86
N TRP A 63 -7.74 -12.14 5.59
CA TRP A 63 -6.48 -11.43 5.36
C TRP A 63 -5.28 -12.36 5.54
N VAL A 64 -4.16 -11.95 4.94
CA VAL A 64 -2.84 -12.54 5.15
C VAL A 64 -1.79 -11.45 5.04
N GLN A 65 -0.71 -11.58 5.80
CA GLN A 65 0.44 -10.68 5.73
C GLN A 65 1.69 -11.47 5.37
N HIS A 66 2.58 -10.83 4.61
CA HIS A 66 3.92 -11.32 4.30
C HIS A 66 4.93 -10.23 4.61
N ASP A 67 6.01 -10.61 5.28
CA ASP A 67 7.14 -9.73 5.53
C ASP A 67 8.12 -9.82 4.35
N VAL A 68 8.78 -8.71 4.03
CA VAL A 68 9.72 -8.56 2.92
C VAL A 68 10.90 -7.70 3.36
N GLU A 69 12.02 -7.79 2.65
CA GLU A 69 13.29 -7.18 3.09
C GLU A 69 13.25 -5.65 3.05
N SER A 70 12.42 -5.06 2.19
CA SER A 70 12.31 -3.61 2.05
C SER A 70 10.93 -3.14 1.61
N TYR A 71 10.66 -1.85 1.81
CA TYR A 71 9.43 -1.25 1.28
C TYR A 71 9.40 -1.25 -0.25
N GLN A 72 10.54 -1.08 -0.92
CA GLN A 72 10.65 -1.17 -2.38
C GLN A 72 10.23 -2.57 -2.86
N GLU A 73 10.69 -3.62 -2.19
CA GLU A 73 10.24 -4.99 -2.45
C GLU A 73 8.73 -5.15 -2.23
N ALA A 74 8.19 -4.57 -1.16
CA ALA A 74 6.75 -4.56 -0.91
C ALA A 74 5.97 -3.94 -2.08
N ILE A 75 6.45 -2.81 -2.63
CA ILE A 75 5.86 -2.15 -3.80
C ILE A 75 5.95 -3.03 -5.05
N PHE A 76 7.08 -3.70 -5.30
CA PHE A 76 7.21 -4.66 -6.40
C PHE A 76 6.19 -5.80 -6.27
N GLN A 77 6.03 -6.36 -5.07
CA GLN A 77 5.07 -7.42 -4.80
C GLN A 77 3.62 -6.95 -5.01
N ILE A 78 3.25 -5.76 -4.53
CA ILE A 78 1.93 -5.17 -4.80
C ILE A 78 1.66 -5.08 -6.30
N ASN A 79 2.61 -4.54 -7.07
CA ASN A 79 2.45 -4.40 -8.51
C ASN A 79 2.23 -5.75 -9.20
N ARG A 80 2.95 -6.80 -8.78
CA ARG A 80 2.75 -8.17 -9.27
C ARG A 80 1.35 -8.69 -8.94
N ILE A 81 0.88 -8.51 -7.70
CA ILE A 81 -0.45 -8.95 -7.27
C ILE A 81 -1.54 -8.22 -8.07
N VAL A 82 -1.42 -6.89 -8.24
CA VAL A 82 -2.39 -6.09 -9.00
C VAL A 82 -2.48 -6.57 -10.45
N ARG A 83 -1.35 -6.80 -11.13
CA ARG A 83 -1.33 -7.33 -12.50
C ARG A 83 -2.05 -8.67 -12.59
N THR A 84 -1.78 -9.60 -11.67
CA THR A 84 -2.46 -10.89 -11.61
C THR A 84 -3.96 -10.73 -11.36
N ARG A 85 -4.37 -9.88 -10.41
CA ARG A 85 -5.80 -9.68 -10.09
C ARG A 85 -6.56 -9.01 -11.24
N LYS A 86 -5.93 -8.08 -11.97
CA LYS A 86 -6.50 -7.49 -13.19
C LYS A 86 -6.81 -8.57 -14.24
N LYS A 87 -5.90 -9.52 -14.48
CA LYS A 87 -6.15 -10.68 -15.37
C LYS A 87 -7.32 -11.56 -14.90
N HIS A 88 -7.62 -11.58 -13.61
CA HIS A 88 -8.77 -12.29 -13.04
C HIS A 88 -10.07 -11.46 -12.99
N GLY A 89 -10.12 -10.32 -13.67
CA GLY A 89 -11.32 -9.48 -13.76
C GLY A 89 -11.54 -8.56 -12.55
N TYR A 90 -10.51 -8.31 -11.76
CA TYR A 90 -10.55 -7.21 -10.78
C TYR A 90 -10.20 -5.88 -11.45
N LYS A 91 -10.93 -4.82 -11.07
CA LYS A 91 -10.67 -3.44 -11.48
C LYS A 91 -10.16 -2.66 -10.27
N VAL A 92 -9.14 -1.83 -10.46
CA VAL A 92 -8.66 -0.92 -9.42
C VAL A 92 -9.67 0.20 -9.27
N LEU A 93 -10.18 0.42 -8.05
CA LEU A 93 -11.13 1.50 -7.77
C LEU A 93 -10.49 2.64 -6.99
N ARG A 94 -9.58 2.32 -6.05
CA ARG A 94 -8.85 3.33 -5.28
C ARG A 94 -7.41 2.90 -5.12
N SER A 95 -6.50 3.85 -5.23
CA SER A 95 -5.10 3.66 -4.91
C SER A 95 -4.61 4.88 -4.15
N SER A 96 -4.00 4.67 -2.99
CA SER A 96 -3.30 5.69 -2.23
C SER A 96 -1.85 5.28 -2.12
N VAL A 97 -0.94 6.14 -2.56
CA VAL A 97 0.49 5.92 -2.48
C VAL A 97 1.05 7.08 -1.67
N SER A 98 1.43 6.84 -0.40
CA SER A 98 2.17 7.81 0.39
C SER A 98 3.67 7.51 0.23
N LEU A 99 4.25 8.11 -0.82
CA LEU A 99 5.70 8.10 -1.07
C LEU A 99 6.39 9.38 -0.57
N LEU A 100 5.78 10.11 0.37
CA LEU A 100 6.09 11.49 0.78
C LEU A 100 5.59 12.52 -0.24
N LYS A 101 4.58 13.31 0.16
CA LYS A 101 4.33 14.65 -0.39
C LYS A 101 5.42 15.57 0.20
N SER A 102 6.49 15.84 -0.53
CA SER A 102 7.46 16.88 -0.14
C SER A 102 8.13 17.52 -1.36
N LYS A 103 7.32 18.01 -2.31
CA LYS A 103 7.79 18.87 -3.41
C LYS A 103 6.95 20.14 -3.60
N THR A 104 6.37 20.65 -2.52
CA THR A 104 5.75 21.99 -2.51
C THR A 104 6.02 22.60 -1.15
N GLU A 105 7.23 23.15 -0.97
CA GLU A 105 7.59 24.21 -0.02
C GLU A 105 9.11 24.41 -0.11
N THR A 106 9.53 25.01 -1.21
CA THR A 106 10.65 25.94 -1.22
C THR A 106 10.09 27.23 -1.81
N PRO A 107 9.73 28.24 -0.99
CA PRO A 107 9.68 29.61 -1.48
C PRO A 107 11.08 29.99 -1.97
N LEU A 108 11.10 30.62 -3.12
CA LEU A 108 12.28 31.22 -3.75
C LEU A 108 13.00 32.14 -2.75
N GLU A 109 14.28 31.87 -2.54
CA GLU A 109 15.31 32.91 -2.50
C GLU A 109 16.46 32.47 -3.41
#